data_AF-E6QN08-F1
#
_entry.id   AF-E6QN08-F1
#
_cell.length_a   1.000
_cell.length_b   1.000
_cell.length_c   1.000
_cell.angle_alpha   90.00
_cell.angle_beta   90.00
_cell.angle_gamma   90.00
#
_symmetry.space_group_name_H-M   'P 1'
#
loop_
_entity.id
_entity.type
_entity.pdbx_description
1 polymer ?
#
loop_
_entity_poly.entity_id
_entity_poly.type
_entity_poly.pdbx_seq_one_letter_code
_entity_poly.pdbx_strand_id
1 'polypeptide(L)'
;MSRKKPFADRWMPIPIAGKPTEEQHQRLRIALEHALADAVPEIVQQLDRRGILRLLENESLLTREMSDQIGQLVRARALMIEQFPAEEVPSDKVYLREYRVKTIPGQVTLLRSLFPELKAAQCNELLARFDLPQGAEAWFAFPRWQSLGATYNLALERVLTVLSTQRRFDNRIVGKLGPEYLRQSDRAIQAWELIATSQGGANILVAPAQAGMRHRGRSARRAAAMMDSNEFGLGAFATAILILLHPERVCRAETLMIDASGDEYSLLGNGEFERVPLFDVGISGLEFSIFHRDRARHVGNPIRLCRRCCRLIFAAMRLSAKAENPFSAPVTLPHRMIAGDLPHDPQRRRSSRPQKGSRRGTAPRHRRTMESARLYQPARQKRRSPHHPRSSSLGRILQQ
;
A
#
# COMPACT_ATOMS: atom_id res chain seq x y z
N MET A 1 6.96 11.17 46.29
CA MET A 1 6.80 10.06 45.33
C MET A 1 5.91 10.51 44.18
N SER A 2 6.50 11.02 43.10
CA SER A 2 5.75 11.49 41.92
C SER A 2 5.45 10.29 41.01
N ARG A 3 4.16 9.90 40.94
CA ARG A 3 3.69 8.87 40.00
C ARG A 3 3.89 9.40 38.58
N LYS A 4 4.96 8.96 37.92
CA LYS A 4 5.15 9.15 36.47
C LYS A 4 3.89 8.60 35.78
N LYS A 5 3.08 9.48 35.20
CA LYS A 5 1.97 9.08 34.32
C LYS A 5 2.53 8.15 33.24
N PRO A 6 1.87 7.03 32.92
CA PRO A 6 2.32 6.15 31.85
C PRO A 6 2.40 6.97 30.55
N PHE A 7 3.53 6.83 29.85
CA PHE A 7 3.89 7.58 28.64
C PHE A 7 3.00 7.26 27.41
N ALA A 8 1.86 6.60 27.63
CA ALA A 8 0.93 6.09 26.62
C ALA A 8 0.01 7.18 26.02
N ASP A 9 -0.12 8.34 26.68
CA ASP A 9 -1.14 9.36 26.33
C ASP A 9 -0.67 10.44 25.33
N ARG A 10 0.46 10.27 24.66
CA ARG A 10 0.99 11.32 23.76
C ARG A 10 1.49 10.81 22.41
N TRP A 11 0.70 9.99 21.72
CA TRP A 11 1.06 9.54 20.37
C TRP A 11 -0.18 9.46 19.45
N MET A 12 -0.33 10.47 18.60
CA MET A 12 -1.36 10.53 17.55
C MET A 12 -0.92 9.72 16.31
N PRO A 13 -1.85 9.05 15.60
CA PRO A 13 -1.56 8.43 14.30
C PRO A 13 -0.94 9.45 13.34
N ILE A 14 0.10 9.05 12.59
CA ILE A 14 0.61 9.86 11.47
C ILE A 14 -0.29 9.52 10.27
N PRO A 15 -1.05 10.47 9.73
CA PRO A 15 -1.83 10.22 8.53
C PRO A 15 -0.87 10.00 7.36
N ILE A 16 -1.13 8.98 6.53
CA ILE A 16 -0.28 8.69 5.35
C ILE A 16 -0.26 9.89 4.39
N ALA A 17 -1.40 10.56 4.24
CA ALA A 17 -1.55 11.77 3.44
C ALA A 17 -1.04 13.06 4.11
N GLY A 18 -0.33 12.96 5.24
CA GLY A 18 0.15 14.11 6.01
C GLY A 18 -0.87 14.65 7.02
N LYS A 19 -0.39 15.49 7.95
CA LYS A 19 -1.28 16.17 8.90
C LYS A 19 -2.07 17.26 8.17
N PRO A 20 -3.35 17.47 8.52
CA PRO A 20 -4.07 18.62 8.01
C PRO A 20 -3.34 19.92 8.39
N THR A 21 -3.38 20.91 7.51
CA THR A 21 -2.80 22.23 7.79
C THR A 21 -3.62 22.95 8.86
N GLU A 22 -3.00 23.91 9.55
CA GLU A 22 -3.72 24.73 10.53
C GLU A 22 -4.92 25.45 9.90
N GLU A 23 -4.77 25.89 8.65
CA GLU A 23 -5.86 26.47 7.86
C GLU A 23 -7.00 25.46 7.64
N GLN A 24 -6.69 24.20 7.31
CA GLN A 24 -7.70 23.14 7.14
C GLN A 24 -8.42 22.83 8.46
N HIS A 25 -7.68 22.76 9.58
CA HIS A 25 -8.28 22.62 10.91
C HIS A 25 -9.21 23.77 11.24
N GLN A 26 -8.76 25.01 11.02
CA GLN A 26 -9.53 26.20 11.32
C GLN A 26 -10.81 26.28 10.46
N ARG A 27 -10.71 25.97 9.16
CA ARG A 27 -11.87 25.91 8.27
C ARG A 27 -12.88 24.85 8.68
N LEU A 28 -12.43 23.66 9.07
CA LEU A 28 -13.32 22.60 9.57
C LEU A 28 -14.01 23.03 10.87
N ARG A 29 -13.27 23.65 11.80
CA ARG A 29 -13.82 24.14 13.06
C ARG A 29 -14.93 25.18 12.84
N ILE A 30 -14.65 26.19 12.02
CA ILE A 30 -15.64 27.24 11.67
C ILE A 30 -16.90 26.61 11.05
N ALA A 31 -16.74 25.64 10.14
CA ALA A 31 -17.89 24.97 9.53
C ALA A 31 -18.75 24.20 10.55
N LEU A 32 -18.12 23.53 11.52
CA LEU A 32 -18.84 22.82 12.60
C LEU A 32 -19.52 23.80 13.57
N GLU A 33 -18.86 24.90 13.91
CA GLU A 33 -19.42 25.96 14.77
C GLU A 33 -20.65 26.60 14.11
N HIS A 34 -20.60 26.91 12.80
CA HIS A 34 -21.75 27.43 12.06
C HIS A 34 -22.92 26.44 12.02
N ALA A 35 -22.66 25.16 11.71
CA ALA A 35 -23.71 24.15 11.67
C ALA A 35 -24.42 23.99 13.03
N LEU A 36 -23.67 24.09 14.13
CA LEU A 36 -24.24 24.05 15.47
C LEU A 36 -25.06 25.31 15.78
N ALA A 37 -24.57 26.49 15.40
CA ALA A 37 -25.26 27.76 15.58
C ALA A 37 -26.62 27.78 14.84
N ASP A 38 -26.71 27.15 13.67
CA ASP A 38 -27.95 27.05 12.91
C ASP A 38 -28.95 26.04 13.52
N ALA A 39 -28.47 24.92 14.06
CA ALA A 39 -29.32 23.87 14.60
C ALA A 39 -29.92 24.17 15.99
N VAL A 40 -29.18 24.89 16.84
CA VAL A 40 -29.58 25.15 18.24
C VAL A 40 -30.92 25.90 18.36
N PRO A 41 -31.19 26.99 17.60
CA PRO A 41 -32.46 27.71 17.69
C PRO A 41 -33.67 26.81 17.40
N GLU A 42 -33.57 25.93 16.41
CA GLU A 42 -34.64 25.01 16.04
C GLU A 42 -34.91 23.99 17.15
N ILE A 43 -33.85 23.41 17.74
CA ILE A 43 -33.96 22.49 18.88
C ILE A 43 -34.60 23.19 20.09
N VAL A 44 -34.17 24.41 20.40
CA VAL A 44 -34.71 25.18 21.53
C VAL A 44 -36.18 25.52 21.34
N GLN A 45 -36.62 25.82 20.11
CA GLN A 45 -38.03 26.07 19.81
C GLN A 45 -38.92 24.83 19.99
N GLN A 46 -38.37 23.62 19.84
CA GLN A 46 -39.09 22.36 19.99
C GLN A 46 -39.19 21.87 21.44
N LEU A 47 -38.47 22.50 22.38
CA LEU A 47 -38.40 22.08 23.78
C LEU A 47 -39.11 23.07 24.70
N ASP A 48 -39.87 22.54 25.66
CA ASP A 48 -40.41 23.35 26.75
C ASP A 48 -39.35 23.60 27.85
N ARG A 49 -39.66 24.50 28.78
CA ARG A 49 -38.77 24.84 29.90
C ARG A 49 -38.32 23.61 30.69
N ARG A 50 -39.20 22.61 30.86
CA ARG A 50 -38.87 21.36 31.58
C ARG A 50 -37.91 20.49 30.76
N GLY A 51 -38.09 20.40 29.45
CA GLY A 51 -37.18 19.74 28.52
C GLY A 51 -35.76 20.32 28.58
N ILE A 52 -35.65 21.65 28.55
CA ILE A 52 -34.35 22.34 28.64
C ILE A 52 -33.67 22.05 29.98
N LEU A 53 -34.39 22.12 31.10
CA LEU A 53 -33.82 21.83 32.42
C LEU A 53 -33.29 20.40 32.53
N ARG A 54 -34.01 19.41 32.00
CA ARG A 54 -33.53 18.00 31.96
C ARG A 54 -32.26 17.81 31.13
N LEU A 55 -32.10 18.56 30.04
CA LEU A 55 -30.88 18.53 29.24
C LEU A 55 -29.70 19.13 30.00
N LEU A 56 -29.90 20.25 30.69
CA LEU A 56 -28.87 20.91 31.49
C LEU A 56 -28.46 20.07 32.70
N GLU A 57 -29.41 19.39 33.36
CA GLU A 57 -29.12 18.43 34.44
C GLU A 57 -28.21 17.27 33.96
N ASN A 58 -28.19 16.98 32.66
CA ASN A 58 -27.38 15.94 32.03
C ASN A 58 -26.34 16.48 31.03
N GLU A 59 -25.88 17.73 31.20
CA GLU A 59 -25.01 18.43 30.24
C GLU A 59 -23.77 17.62 29.84
N SER A 60 -23.13 16.95 30.81
CA SER A 60 -21.92 16.16 30.55
C SER A 60 -22.19 14.92 29.67
N LEU A 61 -23.36 14.28 29.84
CA LEU A 61 -23.79 13.18 29.01
C LEU A 61 -24.14 13.67 27.61
N LEU A 62 -24.92 14.75 27.50
CA LEU A 62 -25.27 15.39 26.23
C LEU A 62 -24.01 15.77 25.43
N THR A 63 -23.04 16.42 26.08
CA THR A 63 -21.77 16.82 25.45
C THR A 63 -21.02 15.62 24.89
N ARG A 64 -20.98 14.51 25.65
CA ARG A 64 -20.30 13.28 25.22
C ARG A 64 -21.01 12.65 24.03
N GLU A 65 -22.33 12.50 24.10
CA GLU A 65 -23.11 11.89 23.02
C GLU A 65 -23.05 12.71 21.72
N MET A 66 -23.17 14.04 21.83
CA MET A 66 -23.00 14.94 20.68
C MET A 66 -21.59 14.85 20.09
N SER A 67 -20.56 14.82 20.94
CA SER A 67 -19.16 14.65 20.47
C SER A 67 -18.96 13.33 19.74
N ASP A 68 -19.54 12.24 20.27
CA ASP A 68 -19.47 10.92 19.65
C ASP A 68 -20.21 10.91 18.29
N GLN A 69 -21.41 11.50 18.22
CA GLN A 69 -22.19 11.60 16.98
C GLN A 69 -21.52 12.49 15.93
N ILE A 70 -21.06 13.69 16.29
CA ILE A 70 -20.29 14.57 15.40
C ILE A 70 -19.04 13.85 14.90
N GLY A 71 -18.31 13.18 15.81
CA GLY A 71 -17.15 12.38 15.44
C GLY A 71 -17.49 11.27 14.46
N GLN A 72 -18.63 10.58 14.62
CA GLN A 72 -19.10 9.55 13.70
C GLN A 72 -19.47 10.14 12.34
N LEU A 73 -20.22 11.24 12.31
CA LEU A 73 -20.64 11.92 11.08
C LEU A 73 -19.44 12.45 10.28
N VAL A 74 -18.52 13.16 10.94
CA VAL A 74 -17.30 13.68 10.32
C VAL A 74 -16.45 12.52 9.80
N ARG A 75 -16.32 11.42 10.55
CA ARG A 75 -15.63 10.22 10.03
C ARG A 75 -16.35 9.61 8.84
N ALA A 76 -17.67 9.48 8.87
CA ALA A 76 -18.44 8.92 7.77
C ALA A 76 -18.26 9.72 6.48
N ARG A 77 -18.19 11.06 6.60
CA ARG A 77 -18.02 11.97 5.46
C ARG A 77 -16.57 12.15 5.02
N ALA A 78 -15.62 12.24 5.94
CA ALA A 78 -14.20 12.39 5.62
C ALA A 78 -13.58 11.09 5.12
N LEU A 79 -14.00 9.94 5.66
CA LEU A 79 -13.56 8.62 5.22
C LEU A 79 -14.48 8.03 4.15
N MET A 80 -15.40 8.81 3.57
CA MET A 80 -16.24 8.33 2.47
C MET A 80 -16.93 7.00 2.79
N ILE A 81 -17.26 6.72 4.06
CA ILE A 81 -17.71 5.39 4.53
C ILE A 81 -19.07 5.03 3.91
N GLU A 82 -19.89 6.05 3.69
CA GLU A 82 -21.17 5.94 2.99
C GLU A 82 -21.00 5.92 1.46
N GLN A 83 -19.79 6.03 0.92
CA GLN A 83 -19.58 5.94 -0.51
C GLN A 83 -19.61 4.49 -0.98
N PHE A 84 -20.25 4.30 -2.12
CA PHE A 84 -20.34 3.02 -2.80
C PHE A 84 -21.07 1.92 -2.02
N PRO A 85 -22.23 2.16 -1.38
CA PRO A 85 -22.96 1.14 -0.62
C PRO A 85 -23.38 -0.06 -1.48
N ALA A 86 -23.64 0.17 -2.77
CA ALA A 86 -23.96 -0.87 -3.74
C ALA A 86 -22.75 -1.76 -4.12
N GLU A 87 -21.53 -1.39 -3.70
CA GLU A 87 -20.31 -2.15 -3.94
C GLU A 87 -19.91 -3.00 -2.73
N GLU A 88 -20.91 -3.52 -2.02
CA GLU A 88 -20.77 -4.52 -0.98
C GLU A 88 -21.83 -5.60 -1.17
N VAL A 89 -21.39 -6.85 -1.16
CA VAL A 89 -22.24 -8.03 -1.29
C VAL A 89 -21.93 -9.02 -0.15
N PRO A 90 -22.92 -9.79 0.32
CA PRO A 90 -22.66 -10.88 1.25
C PRO A 90 -21.61 -11.86 0.69
N SER A 91 -20.71 -12.32 1.54
CA SER A 91 -19.68 -13.28 1.16
C SER A 91 -19.37 -14.21 2.31
N ASP A 92 -19.38 -15.50 1.99
CA ASP A 92 -19.11 -16.64 2.87
C ASP A 92 -17.66 -17.15 2.76
N LYS A 93 -16.90 -16.64 1.78
CA LYS A 93 -15.50 -17.03 1.54
C LYS A 93 -14.65 -16.77 2.77
N VAL A 94 -13.94 -17.79 3.25
CA VAL A 94 -13.08 -17.69 4.44
C VAL A 94 -11.64 -18.00 4.10
N TYR A 95 -10.76 -17.80 5.06
CA TYR A 95 -9.44 -18.42 5.01
C TYR A 95 -9.60 -19.91 5.33
N LEU A 96 -8.66 -20.71 4.82
CA LEU A 96 -8.61 -22.11 5.18
C LEU A 96 -8.24 -22.29 6.65
N ARG A 97 -8.76 -23.35 7.25
CA ARG A 97 -8.51 -23.67 8.66
C ARG A 97 -7.05 -23.97 8.92
N GLU A 98 -6.31 -24.43 7.91
CA GLU A 98 -4.90 -24.78 7.93
C GLU A 98 -3.99 -23.55 7.79
N TYR A 99 -4.51 -22.40 7.38
CA TYR A 99 -3.70 -21.19 7.20
C TYR A 99 -3.12 -20.72 8.53
N ARG A 100 -1.78 -20.68 8.61
CA ARG A 100 -1.03 -20.19 9.77
C ARG A 100 0.08 -19.27 9.29
N VAL A 101 0.10 -18.06 9.82
CA VAL A 101 1.16 -17.10 9.52
C VAL A 101 2.46 -17.57 10.20
N LYS A 102 3.53 -17.66 9.41
CA LYS A 102 4.86 -18.03 9.88
C LYS A 102 5.44 -16.92 10.75
N THR A 103 6.34 -17.26 11.65
CA THR A 103 7.07 -16.24 12.43
C THR A 103 7.89 -15.34 11.51
N ILE A 104 8.16 -14.09 11.90
CA ILE A 104 9.00 -13.18 11.10
C ILE A 104 10.38 -13.79 10.78
N PRO A 105 11.12 -14.42 11.72
CA PRO A 105 12.35 -15.12 11.38
C PRO A 105 12.15 -16.19 10.29
N GLY A 106 11.07 -16.98 10.37
CA GLY A 106 10.75 -18.00 9.36
C GLY A 106 10.42 -17.39 7.99
N GLN A 107 9.68 -16.27 7.97
CA GLN A 107 9.39 -15.52 6.74
C GLN A 107 10.67 -14.96 6.10
N VAL A 108 11.56 -14.35 6.90
CA VAL A 108 12.83 -13.79 6.44
C VAL A 108 13.77 -14.87 5.91
N THR A 109 13.89 -16.01 6.61
CA THR A 109 14.69 -17.14 6.12
C THR A 109 14.18 -17.65 4.77
N LEU A 110 12.86 -17.77 4.60
CA LEU A 110 12.28 -18.19 3.33
C LEU A 110 12.51 -17.15 2.22
N LEU A 111 12.36 -15.85 2.52
CA LEU A 111 12.68 -14.77 1.57
C LEU A 111 14.13 -14.85 1.08
N ARG A 112 15.09 -15.05 1.99
CA ARG A 112 16.52 -15.18 1.66
C ARG A 112 16.84 -16.43 0.84
N SER A 113 16.07 -17.50 1.04
CA SER A 113 16.17 -18.72 0.22
C SER A 113 15.62 -18.53 -1.18
N LEU A 114 14.50 -17.81 -1.32
CA LEU A 114 13.85 -17.55 -2.61
C LEU A 114 14.58 -16.48 -3.43
N PHE A 115 15.18 -15.50 -2.77
CA PHE A 115 15.87 -14.35 -3.38
C PHE A 115 17.28 -14.23 -2.78
N PRO A 116 18.31 -14.80 -3.43
CA PRO A 116 19.68 -14.81 -2.91
C PRO A 116 20.27 -13.41 -2.63
N GLU A 117 19.82 -12.37 -3.33
CA GLU A 117 20.22 -10.98 -3.12
C GLU A 117 19.82 -10.46 -1.73
N LEU A 118 18.82 -11.08 -1.09
CA LEU A 118 18.39 -10.73 0.25
C LEU A 118 19.23 -11.39 1.35
N LYS A 119 20.25 -12.22 1.02
CA LYS A 119 21.07 -12.90 2.05
C LYS A 119 21.67 -11.95 3.08
N ALA A 120 22.17 -10.79 2.64
CA ALA A 120 22.72 -9.74 3.49
C ALA A 120 21.70 -8.63 3.84
N ALA A 121 20.43 -8.79 3.43
CA ALA A 121 19.40 -7.78 3.66
C ALA A 121 19.13 -7.60 5.16
N GLN A 122 19.11 -6.34 5.59
CA GLN A 122 18.76 -5.97 6.95
C GLN A 122 17.26 -6.13 7.19
N CYS A 123 16.89 -6.63 8.37
CA CYS A 123 15.51 -6.79 8.80
C CYS A 123 15.43 -6.61 10.34
N ASN A 124 14.48 -5.81 10.81
CA ASN A 124 14.22 -5.67 12.24
C ASN A 124 13.13 -6.65 12.71
N GLU A 125 13.53 -7.89 12.97
CA GLU A 125 12.62 -8.97 13.37
C GLU A 125 11.96 -8.74 14.74
N LEU A 126 12.55 -7.88 15.59
CA LEU A 126 12.03 -7.54 16.91
C LEU A 126 10.68 -6.81 16.84
N LEU A 127 10.35 -6.22 15.69
CA LEU A 127 9.05 -5.60 15.46
C LEU A 127 7.88 -6.59 15.62
N ALA A 128 8.12 -7.89 15.42
CA ALA A 128 7.11 -8.93 15.58
C ALA A 128 6.72 -9.19 17.04
N ARG A 129 7.50 -8.71 18.02
CA ARG A 129 7.25 -8.90 19.46
C ARG A 129 6.18 -7.96 20.00
N PHE A 130 5.76 -7.00 19.20
CA PHE A 130 4.78 -6.01 19.54
C PHE A 130 3.35 -6.51 19.33
N ASP A 131 2.43 -6.00 20.13
CA ASP A 131 1.00 -6.29 19.99
C ASP A 131 0.52 -6.01 18.56
N LEU A 132 -0.25 -6.94 18.03
CA LEU A 132 -0.86 -6.77 16.72
C LEU A 132 -1.84 -5.61 16.74
N PRO A 133 -1.75 -4.67 15.78
CA PRO A 133 -2.74 -3.62 15.69
C PRO A 133 -4.13 -4.15 15.34
N GLN A 134 -5.17 -3.47 15.81
CA GLN A 134 -6.56 -3.89 15.62
C GLN A 134 -6.91 -4.14 14.14
N GLY A 135 -7.29 -5.36 13.80
CA GLY A 135 -7.67 -5.72 12.43
C GLY A 135 -6.50 -6.04 11.50
N ALA A 136 -5.26 -5.99 11.98
CA ALA A 136 -4.18 -6.76 11.38
C ALA A 136 -4.34 -8.23 11.80
N GLU A 137 -3.94 -9.12 10.90
CA GLU A 137 -3.99 -10.56 11.09
C GLU A 137 -2.70 -11.07 11.72
N ALA A 138 -1.57 -10.56 11.24
CA ALA A 138 -0.25 -10.92 11.73
C ALA A 138 0.81 -9.91 11.28
N TRP A 139 2.04 -10.08 11.76
CA TRP A 139 3.21 -9.42 11.23
C TRP A 139 3.72 -10.17 10.00
N PHE A 140 4.06 -9.43 8.95
CA PHE A 140 4.60 -9.99 7.70
C PHE A 140 5.92 -9.32 7.33
N ALA A 141 6.80 -10.08 6.68
CA ALA A 141 8.05 -9.58 6.13
C ALA A 141 7.88 -9.32 4.62
N PHE A 142 8.22 -8.11 4.17
CA PHE A 142 8.15 -7.69 2.77
C PHE A 142 9.52 -7.14 2.34
N PRO A 143 10.18 -7.70 1.33
CA PRO A 143 11.35 -7.06 0.76
C PRO A 143 10.94 -5.74 0.13
N ARG A 144 11.84 -4.75 0.15
CA ARG A 144 11.71 -3.58 -0.71
C ARG A 144 11.82 -4.05 -2.16
N TRP A 145 10.92 -3.60 -3.03
CA TRP A 145 10.98 -3.97 -4.44
C TRP A 145 12.31 -3.56 -5.08
N GLN A 146 12.90 -2.46 -4.59
CA GLN A 146 14.22 -1.95 -5.01
C GLN A 146 15.35 -2.96 -4.77
N SER A 147 15.18 -3.89 -3.83
CA SER A 147 16.16 -4.96 -3.58
C SER A 147 16.05 -6.12 -4.57
N LEU A 148 14.99 -6.19 -5.38
CA LEU A 148 14.73 -7.29 -6.31
C LEU A 148 14.71 -6.86 -7.79
N GLY A 149 14.53 -5.57 -8.09
CA GLY A 149 14.52 -5.07 -9.45
C GLY A 149 14.73 -3.54 -9.55
N ALA A 150 15.14 -3.10 -10.75
CA ALA A 150 15.40 -1.68 -11.05
C ALA A 150 14.12 -0.82 -11.08
N THR A 151 12.97 -1.44 -11.36
CA THR A 151 11.65 -0.81 -11.31
C THR A 151 10.69 -1.70 -10.52
N TYR A 152 9.60 -1.11 -10.04
CA TYR A 152 8.53 -1.86 -9.34
C TYR A 152 8.01 -3.02 -10.19
N ASN A 153 7.78 -2.77 -11.48
CA ASN A 153 7.20 -3.73 -12.41
C ASN A 153 8.14 -4.90 -12.71
N LEU A 154 9.45 -4.62 -12.89
CA LEU A 154 10.46 -5.67 -13.05
C LEU A 154 10.61 -6.52 -11.77
N ALA A 155 10.56 -5.87 -10.60
CA ALA A 155 10.59 -6.58 -9.33
C ALA A 155 9.35 -7.48 -9.16
N LEU A 156 8.16 -7.02 -9.56
CA LEU A 156 6.94 -7.83 -9.58
C LEU A 156 7.07 -9.02 -10.54
N GLU A 157 7.48 -8.80 -11.79
CA GLU A 157 7.71 -9.87 -12.78
C GLU A 157 8.61 -10.97 -12.23
N ARG A 158 9.68 -10.55 -11.54
CA ARG A 158 10.60 -11.47 -10.89
C ARG A 158 9.92 -12.30 -9.79
N VAL A 159 9.14 -11.68 -8.92
CA VAL A 159 8.41 -12.39 -7.85
C VAL A 159 7.36 -13.36 -8.44
N LEU A 160 6.65 -12.96 -9.50
CA LEU A 160 5.70 -13.83 -10.20
C LEU A 160 6.41 -15.01 -10.88
N THR A 161 7.62 -14.80 -11.39
CA THR A 161 8.46 -15.88 -11.93
C THR A 161 8.84 -16.88 -10.84
N VAL A 162 9.26 -16.42 -9.67
CA VAL A 162 9.53 -17.32 -8.54
C VAL A 162 8.25 -18.08 -8.13
N LEU A 163 7.12 -17.40 -8.07
CA LEU A 163 5.83 -18.01 -7.75
C LEU A 163 5.44 -19.13 -8.72
N SER A 164 5.73 -18.98 -10.02
CA SER A 164 5.47 -20.01 -11.02
C SER A 164 6.35 -21.26 -10.87
N THR A 165 7.53 -21.15 -10.24
CA THR A 165 8.37 -22.32 -9.91
C THR A 165 7.85 -23.12 -8.71
N GLN A 166 7.08 -22.49 -7.82
CA GLN A 166 6.64 -23.10 -6.56
C GLN A 166 5.30 -23.83 -6.69
N ARG A 167 4.47 -23.46 -7.68
CA ARG A 167 3.13 -24.00 -7.86
C ARG A 167 2.60 -23.73 -9.26
N ARG A 168 1.53 -24.45 -9.64
CA ARG A 168 0.77 -24.11 -10.84
C ARG A 168 0.27 -22.67 -10.76
N PHE A 169 0.70 -21.88 -11.73
CA PHE A 169 0.51 -20.44 -11.77
C PHE A 169 0.21 -19.98 -13.20
N ASP A 170 -0.80 -19.15 -13.37
CA ASP A 170 -1.17 -18.54 -14.64
C ASP A 170 -1.18 -17.00 -14.52
N ASN A 171 -0.36 -16.32 -15.33
CA ASN A 171 -0.32 -14.86 -15.37
C ASN A 171 -1.12 -14.36 -16.58
N ARG A 172 -2.36 -13.92 -16.33
CA ARG A 172 -3.30 -13.46 -17.37
C ARG A 172 -2.90 -12.13 -18.01
N ILE A 173 -1.98 -11.39 -17.41
CA ILE A 173 -1.52 -10.07 -17.87
C ILE A 173 -0.02 -10.06 -18.19
N VAL A 174 0.54 -11.22 -18.55
CA VAL A 174 1.94 -11.35 -18.98
C VAL A 174 2.28 -10.36 -20.10
N GLY A 175 3.45 -9.72 -19.99
CA GLY A 175 3.90 -8.68 -20.93
C GLY A 175 3.15 -7.35 -20.85
N LYS A 176 2.18 -7.21 -19.93
CA LYS A 176 1.40 -5.97 -19.69
C LYS A 176 1.54 -5.50 -18.24
N LEU A 177 2.79 -5.51 -17.76
CA LEU A 177 3.15 -4.99 -16.45
C LEU A 177 3.91 -3.67 -16.55
N GLY A 178 4.10 -3.08 -17.74
CA GLY A 178 4.74 -1.78 -17.90
C GLY A 178 4.02 -0.64 -17.13
N PRO A 179 4.69 0.49 -16.86
CA PRO A 179 4.14 1.62 -16.11
C PRO A 179 2.87 2.22 -16.74
N GLU A 180 2.66 2.04 -18.04
CA GLU A 180 1.43 2.40 -18.74
C GLU A 180 0.24 1.55 -18.29
N TYR A 181 0.47 0.29 -17.91
CA TYR A 181 -0.56 -0.64 -17.48
C TYR A 181 -0.70 -0.71 -15.97
N LEU A 182 0.41 -0.83 -15.23
CA LEU A 182 0.40 -1.09 -13.79
C LEU A 182 1.24 -0.06 -13.05
N ARG A 183 0.63 0.58 -12.04
CA ARG A 183 1.33 1.47 -11.13
C ARG A 183 0.92 1.26 -9.68
N GLN A 184 1.79 1.63 -8.77
CA GLN A 184 1.43 1.73 -7.36
C GLN A 184 0.55 2.97 -7.15
N SER A 185 -0.42 2.86 -6.25
CA SER A 185 -1.17 4.03 -5.78
C SER A 185 -0.28 4.95 -4.93
N ASP A 186 -0.52 6.26 -5.00
CA ASP A 186 0.23 7.26 -4.22
C ASP A 186 0.21 6.95 -2.72
N ARG A 187 -0.93 6.48 -2.21
CA ARG A 187 -1.12 6.09 -0.82
C ARG A 187 -0.23 4.90 -0.44
N ALA A 188 -0.10 3.90 -1.30
CA ALA A 188 0.79 2.77 -1.06
C ALA A 188 2.27 3.18 -1.13
N ILE A 189 2.66 4.04 -2.10
CA ILE A 189 4.02 4.58 -2.22
C ILE A 189 4.42 5.29 -0.93
N GLN A 190 3.59 6.25 -0.48
CA GLN A 190 3.84 7.03 0.74
C GLN A 190 3.92 6.14 1.98
N ALA A 191 3.03 5.14 2.09
CA ALA A 191 3.03 4.24 3.23
C ALA A 191 4.28 3.36 3.28
N TRP A 192 4.70 2.77 2.16
CA TRP A 192 5.93 1.97 2.10
C TRP A 192 7.17 2.79 2.40
N GLU A 193 7.24 4.03 1.91
CA GLU A 193 8.36 4.93 2.21
C GLU A 193 8.41 5.31 3.68
N LEU A 194 7.25 5.59 4.30
CA LEU A 194 7.15 5.86 5.72
C LEU A 194 7.60 4.65 6.54
N ILE A 195 7.15 3.44 6.18
CA ILE A 195 7.55 2.19 6.84
C ILE A 195 9.07 2.00 6.70
N ALA A 196 9.62 2.12 5.50
CA ALA A 196 11.05 1.97 5.25
C ALA A 196 11.89 2.96 6.05
N THR A 197 11.54 4.25 6.00
CA THR A 197 12.20 5.30 6.79
C THR A 197 12.12 4.99 8.28
N SER A 198 10.95 4.54 8.75
CA SER A 198 10.75 4.15 10.15
C SER A 198 11.41 2.82 10.54
N GLN A 199 12.11 2.15 9.63
CA GLN A 199 12.87 0.94 9.93
C GLN A 199 14.35 1.13 9.55
N GLY A 200 14.83 2.37 9.59
CA GLY A 200 16.22 2.70 9.28
C GLY A 200 16.61 2.43 7.83
N GLY A 201 15.65 2.40 6.92
CA GLY A 201 15.90 2.08 5.51
C GLY A 201 16.10 0.59 5.23
N ALA A 202 15.71 -0.30 6.15
CA ALA A 202 15.87 -1.76 6.02
C ALA A 202 15.41 -2.31 4.65
N ASN A 203 16.13 -3.31 4.16
CA ASN A 203 15.83 -3.96 2.88
C ASN A 203 14.62 -4.91 2.97
N ILE A 204 14.38 -5.50 4.14
CA ILE A 204 13.17 -6.28 4.43
C ILE A 204 12.40 -5.56 5.54
N LEU A 205 11.21 -5.10 5.17
CA LEU A 205 10.29 -4.36 6.02
C LEU A 205 9.40 -5.34 6.78
N VAL A 206 9.22 -5.11 8.08
CA VAL A 206 8.26 -5.87 8.90
C VAL A 206 7.03 -5.01 9.12
N ALA A 207 5.88 -5.47 8.63
CA ALA A 207 4.67 -4.67 8.64
C ALA A 207 3.45 -5.54 9.03
N PRO A 208 2.55 -5.06 9.92
CA PRO A 208 1.34 -5.77 10.25
C PRO A 208 0.38 -5.71 9.07
N ALA A 209 -0.16 -6.84 8.62
CA ALA A 209 -1.06 -6.87 7.47
C ALA A 209 -2.21 -7.85 7.71
N GLN A 210 -3.17 -7.86 6.80
CA GLN A 210 -4.18 -8.92 6.70
C GLN A 210 -4.52 -9.17 5.24
N ALA A 211 -4.86 -10.41 4.94
CA ALA A 211 -5.09 -10.88 3.58
C ALA A 211 -6.56 -10.80 3.13
N GLY A 212 -7.42 -10.10 3.88
CA GLY A 212 -8.59 -9.44 3.34
C GLY A 212 -9.93 -9.73 3.96
N MET A 213 -9.93 -10.50 5.04
CA MET A 213 -11.14 -10.87 5.78
C MET A 213 -12.01 -9.67 6.17
N ARG A 214 -11.42 -8.55 6.60
CA ARG A 214 -12.19 -7.37 7.06
C ARG A 214 -12.99 -6.67 5.97
N HIS A 215 -12.50 -6.74 4.72
CA HIS A 215 -13.09 -6.08 3.56
C HIS A 215 -13.66 -7.10 2.57
N ARG A 216 -13.92 -8.31 3.07
CA ARG A 216 -14.62 -9.35 2.34
C ARG A 216 -15.99 -8.86 1.89
N GLY A 217 -16.32 -9.15 0.64
CA GLY A 217 -17.57 -8.77 0.02
C GLY A 217 -17.59 -7.34 -0.50
N ARG A 218 -16.52 -6.55 -0.35
CA ARG A 218 -16.45 -5.17 -0.85
C ARG A 218 -15.72 -5.11 -2.18
N SER A 219 -15.96 -4.09 -2.99
CA SER A 219 -15.06 -3.74 -4.08
C SER A 219 -13.75 -3.17 -3.54
N ALA A 220 -12.69 -3.17 -4.35
CA ALA A 220 -11.42 -2.51 -4.00
C ALA A 220 -11.60 -1.00 -3.75
N ARG A 221 -12.47 -0.34 -4.52
CA ARG A 221 -12.79 1.08 -4.33
C ARG A 221 -13.47 1.35 -2.99
N ARG A 222 -14.51 0.58 -2.65
CA ARG A 222 -15.22 0.71 -1.37
C ARG A 222 -14.31 0.36 -0.21
N ALA A 223 -13.51 -0.70 -0.34
CA ALA A 223 -12.51 -1.05 0.67
C ALA A 223 -11.56 0.13 0.91
N ALA A 224 -11.04 0.76 -0.15
CA ALA A 224 -10.15 1.91 -0.05
C ALA A 224 -10.80 3.15 0.61
N ALA A 225 -12.08 3.40 0.34
CA ALA A 225 -12.84 4.44 1.03
C ALA A 225 -12.89 4.16 2.54
N MET A 226 -13.22 2.92 2.94
CA MET A 226 -13.34 2.53 4.35
C MET A 226 -12.02 2.42 5.13
N MET A 227 -10.87 2.62 4.48
CA MET A 227 -9.56 2.56 5.16
C MET A 227 -9.34 3.79 6.02
N ASP A 228 -8.97 3.56 7.29
CA ASP A 228 -8.54 4.62 8.20
C ASP A 228 -7.32 5.35 7.60
N SER A 229 -7.06 6.61 7.99
CA SER A 229 -5.98 7.45 7.40
C SER A 229 -4.56 6.87 7.48
N ASN A 230 -4.35 5.84 8.29
CA ASN A 230 -3.09 5.13 8.44
C ASN A 230 -3.10 3.71 7.83
N GLU A 231 -4.13 3.37 7.08
CA GLU A 231 -4.26 2.13 6.31
C GLU A 231 -3.99 2.38 4.83
N PHE A 232 -3.55 1.34 4.13
CA PHE A 232 -3.28 1.41 2.70
C PHE A 232 -3.31 0.02 2.05
N GLY A 233 -3.51 0.03 0.74
CA GLY A 233 -3.43 -1.10 -0.18
C GLY A 233 -2.13 -1.87 -0.18
N LEU A 234 -2.19 -3.21 -0.02
CA LEU A 234 -1.08 -4.04 -0.48
C LEU A 234 -1.11 -4.11 -2.00
N GLY A 235 -0.01 -3.70 -2.64
CA GLY A 235 0.18 -3.84 -4.08
C GLY A 235 0.41 -5.29 -4.50
N ALA A 236 0.46 -5.55 -5.79
CA ALA A 236 0.64 -6.87 -6.37
C ALA A 236 1.96 -7.51 -5.93
N PHE A 237 3.04 -6.71 -5.82
CA PHE A 237 4.34 -7.18 -5.36
C PHE A 237 4.27 -7.73 -3.93
N ALA A 238 3.77 -6.93 -2.99
CA ALA A 238 3.67 -7.33 -1.59
C ALA A 238 2.71 -8.51 -1.41
N THR A 239 1.62 -8.52 -2.19
CA THR A 239 0.66 -9.62 -2.19
C THR A 239 1.27 -10.92 -2.70
N ALA A 240 2.04 -10.89 -3.78
CA ALA A 240 2.74 -12.05 -4.32
C ALA A 240 3.76 -12.60 -3.31
N ILE A 241 4.49 -11.72 -2.61
CA ILE A 241 5.37 -12.11 -1.50
C ILE A 241 4.57 -12.80 -0.38
N LEU A 242 3.43 -12.25 0.03
CA LEU A 242 2.58 -12.86 1.06
C LEU A 242 2.17 -14.29 0.67
N ILE A 243 1.78 -14.49 -0.59
CA ILE A 243 1.37 -15.79 -1.14
C ILE A 243 2.57 -16.76 -1.25
N LEU A 244 3.76 -16.28 -1.62
CA LEU A 244 4.99 -17.10 -1.62
C LEU A 244 5.31 -17.64 -0.22
N LEU A 245 5.17 -16.79 0.80
CA LEU A 245 5.47 -17.17 2.18
C LEU A 245 4.37 -18.03 2.81
N HIS A 246 3.14 -17.92 2.32
CA HIS A 246 1.96 -18.60 2.83
C HIS A 246 1.12 -19.15 1.68
N PRO A 247 1.62 -20.18 0.94
CA PRO A 247 0.92 -20.72 -0.23
C PRO A 247 -0.48 -21.26 0.10
N GLU A 248 -0.67 -21.72 1.34
CA GLU A 248 -1.95 -22.18 1.88
C GLU A 248 -3.02 -21.08 1.95
N ARG A 249 -2.64 -19.80 1.93
CA ARG A 249 -3.58 -18.67 1.98
C ARG A 249 -4.52 -18.67 0.78
N VAL A 250 -4.00 -18.93 -0.41
CA VAL A 250 -4.78 -18.92 -1.67
C VAL A 250 -4.50 -20.24 -2.39
N CYS A 251 -5.25 -21.30 -2.07
CA CYS A 251 -5.01 -22.63 -2.66
C CYS A 251 -6.27 -23.40 -3.08
N ARG A 252 -7.48 -22.89 -2.80
CA ARG A 252 -8.74 -23.49 -3.30
C ARG A 252 -9.71 -22.41 -3.78
N ALA A 253 -10.63 -22.76 -4.66
CA ALA A 253 -11.62 -21.83 -5.23
C ALA A 253 -12.60 -21.28 -4.16
N GLU A 254 -12.75 -21.99 -3.03
CA GLU A 254 -13.56 -21.59 -1.88
C GLU A 254 -12.84 -20.58 -0.98
N THR A 255 -11.53 -20.40 -1.17
CA THR A 255 -10.76 -19.44 -0.37
C THR A 255 -11.04 -18.02 -0.79
N LEU A 256 -10.94 -17.11 0.19
CA LEU A 256 -11.05 -15.70 -0.05
C LEU A 256 -9.93 -15.24 -1.01
N MET A 257 -10.28 -14.79 -2.22
CA MET A 257 -9.34 -14.21 -3.19
C MET A 257 -8.72 -12.92 -2.62
N ILE A 258 -7.70 -12.37 -3.30
CA ILE A 258 -6.94 -11.22 -2.81
C ILE A 258 -6.83 -10.14 -3.90
N ASP A 259 -7.55 -9.03 -3.74
CA ASP A 259 -7.42 -7.84 -4.58
C ASP A 259 -6.22 -6.96 -4.16
N ALA A 260 -5.21 -6.84 -5.00
CA ALA A 260 -3.99 -6.10 -4.71
C ALA A 260 -4.18 -4.57 -4.87
N SER A 261 -5.11 -3.99 -4.12
CA SER A 261 -5.58 -2.60 -4.26
C SER A 261 -4.58 -1.52 -3.81
N GLY A 262 -3.35 -1.91 -3.45
CA GLY A 262 -2.22 -0.97 -3.40
C GLY A 262 -1.74 -0.54 -4.78
N ASP A 263 -2.12 -1.28 -5.81
CA ASP A 263 -1.83 -0.98 -7.21
C ASP A 263 -3.11 -0.65 -7.98
N GLU A 264 -2.94 0.09 -9.07
CA GLU A 264 -3.98 0.42 -10.02
C GLU A 264 -3.58 -0.09 -11.41
N TYR A 265 -4.56 -0.52 -12.19
CA TYR A 265 -4.33 -1.11 -13.50
C TYR A 265 -5.17 -0.48 -14.62
N SER A 266 -4.54 -0.18 -15.75
CA SER A 266 -5.15 0.31 -16.99
C SER A 266 -5.20 -0.80 -18.03
N LEU A 267 -6.39 -1.13 -18.51
CA LEU A 267 -6.58 -2.21 -19.50
C LEU A 267 -5.91 -1.90 -20.85
N LEU A 268 -5.91 -0.63 -21.24
CA LEU A 268 -5.48 -0.15 -22.55
C LEU A 268 -4.12 0.57 -22.51
N GLY A 269 -3.54 0.77 -21.32
CA GLY A 269 -2.32 1.55 -21.17
C GLY A 269 -2.51 3.05 -21.47
N ASN A 270 -3.74 3.54 -21.42
CA ASN A 270 -4.14 4.89 -21.82
C ASN A 270 -4.21 5.88 -20.63
N GLY A 271 -3.78 5.46 -19.44
CA GLY A 271 -3.85 6.26 -18.21
C GLY A 271 -5.16 6.15 -17.44
N GLU A 272 -6.15 5.40 -17.93
CA GLU A 272 -7.38 5.11 -17.19
C GLU A 272 -7.21 3.88 -16.31
N PHE A 273 -7.03 4.08 -15.01
CA PHE A 273 -6.76 3.03 -14.03
C PHE A 273 -8.04 2.53 -13.33
N GLU A 274 -8.94 1.94 -14.11
CA GLU A 274 -10.25 1.42 -13.64
C GLU A 274 -10.19 0.01 -13.05
N ARG A 275 -9.03 -0.66 -13.10
CA ARG A 275 -8.85 -2.04 -12.63
C ARG A 275 -7.90 -2.12 -11.45
N VAL A 276 -7.96 -3.24 -10.75
CA VAL A 276 -6.99 -3.66 -9.73
C VAL A 276 -6.43 -5.03 -10.10
N PRO A 277 -5.14 -5.29 -9.85
CA PRO A 277 -4.61 -6.65 -9.92
C PRO A 277 -5.22 -7.52 -8.83
N LEU A 278 -5.33 -8.82 -9.08
CA LEU A 278 -5.85 -9.77 -8.10
C LEU A 278 -5.18 -11.14 -8.20
N PHE A 279 -5.24 -11.88 -7.11
CA PHE A 279 -4.85 -13.29 -7.03
C PHE A 279 -6.04 -14.15 -6.62
N ASP A 280 -6.36 -15.15 -7.45
CA ASP A 280 -7.43 -16.11 -7.22
C ASP A 280 -7.01 -17.54 -7.61
N VAL A 281 -7.87 -18.52 -7.35
CA VAL A 281 -7.62 -19.92 -7.72
C VAL A 281 -8.65 -20.35 -8.75
N GLY A 282 -8.18 -20.58 -9.97
CA GLY A 282 -8.96 -21.14 -11.07
C GLY A 282 -8.67 -22.62 -11.31
N ILE A 283 -9.16 -23.13 -12.44
CA ILE A 283 -8.95 -24.52 -12.88
C ILE A 283 -7.45 -24.80 -13.08
N SER A 284 -6.69 -23.78 -13.49
CA SER A 284 -5.26 -23.86 -13.77
C SER A 284 -4.37 -23.76 -12.52
N GLY A 285 -4.94 -23.53 -11.34
CA GLY A 285 -4.18 -23.26 -10.11
C GLY A 285 -4.28 -21.79 -9.70
N LEU A 286 -3.20 -21.23 -9.18
CA LEU A 286 -3.16 -19.82 -8.78
C LEU A 286 -3.14 -18.94 -10.05
N GLU A 287 -4.02 -17.96 -10.14
CA GLU A 287 -4.04 -17.01 -11.26
C GLU A 287 -3.69 -15.61 -10.76
N PHE A 288 -2.92 -14.87 -11.56
CA PHE A 288 -2.71 -13.44 -11.41
C PHE A 288 -3.40 -12.73 -12.56
N SER A 289 -4.41 -11.92 -12.23
CA SER A 289 -5.28 -11.29 -13.21
C SER A 289 -5.69 -9.89 -12.76
N ILE A 290 -6.72 -9.32 -13.40
CA ILE A 290 -7.23 -7.98 -13.11
C ILE A 290 -8.75 -8.02 -12.97
N PHE A 291 -9.29 -7.09 -12.20
CA PHE A 291 -10.73 -6.92 -12.09
C PHE A 291 -11.15 -5.47 -11.94
N HIS A 292 -12.43 -5.22 -12.22
CA HIS A 292 -13.08 -3.95 -12.01
C HIS A 292 -12.90 -3.48 -10.56
N ARG A 293 -12.34 -2.28 -10.39
CA ARG A 293 -12.09 -1.70 -9.07
C ARG A 293 -13.39 -1.39 -8.31
N ASP A 294 -14.47 -1.15 -9.03
CA ASP A 294 -15.79 -0.75 -8.54
C ASP A 294 -16.78 -1.91 -8.39
N ARG A 295 -16.37 -3.15 -8.63
CA ARG A 295 -17.25 -4.31 -8.48
C ARG A 295 -16.88 -5.11 -7.25
N ALA A 296 -17.85 -5.29 -6.37
CA ALA A 296 -17.76 -6.31 -5.36
C ALA A 296 -17.97 -7.70 -5.98
N ARG A 297 -17.30 -8.71 -5.43
CA ARG A 297 -17.70 -10.09 -5.62
C ARG A 297 -17.80 -10.76 -4.25
N HIS A 298 -18.08 -12.06 -4.25
CA HIS A 298 -17.68 -12.96 -3.17
C HIS A 298 -16.13 -13.04 -3.09
N VAL A 299 -15.45 -11.91 -2.79
CA VAL A 299 -13.98 -11.78 -2.75
C VAL A 299 -13.52 -11.02 -1.52
N GLY A 300 -12.26 -11.21 -1.14
CA GLY A 300 -11.60 -10.45 -0.07
C GLY A 300 -10.69 -9.41 -0.66
N ASN A 301 -10.81 -8.19 -0.18
CA ASN A 301 -9.74 -7.23 -0.38
C ASN A 301 -8.76 -7.42 0.77
N PRO A 302 -7.48 -7.85 0.58
CA PRO A 302 -6.43 -7.67 1.59
C PRO A 302 -6.50 -6.25 2.11
N ILE A 303 -6.05 -5.99 3.36
CA ILE A 303 -5.52 -4.69 3.87
C ILE A 303 -5.79 -4.48 5.36
N ARG A 304 -4.69 -4.31 6.12
CA ARG A 304 -4.57 -3.35 7.24
C ARG A 304 -3.15 -3.36 7.80
N LEU A 305 -2.41 -2.25 7.66
CA LEU A 305 -1.55 -1.74 8.74
C LEU A 305 -2.44 -0.79 9.56
N CYS A 306 -2.76 -1.05 10.82
CA CYS A 306 -3.82 -0.35 11.54
C CYS A 306 -3.40 0.45 12.79
N ARG A 307 -4.20 1.48 13.14
CA ARG A 307 -4.43 2.33 14.35
C ARG A 307 -3.33 2.58 15.40
N ARG A 308 -2.40 1.65 15.61
CA ARG A 308 -1.24 1.79 16.51
C ARG A 308 0.12 1.75 15.81
N CYS A 309 0.17 1.64 14.48
CA CYS A 309 1.41 1.41 13.71
C CYS A 309 2.61 2.35 14.02
N CYS A 310 2.42 3.58 14.49
CA CYS A 310 3.57 4.42 14.85
C CYS A 310 4.07 4.23 16.29
N ARG A 311 3.31 3.59 17.19
CA ARG A 311 3.68 3.51 18.62
C ARG A 311 4.91 2.62 18.87
N LEU A 312 5.11 1.60 18.05
CA LEU A 312 6.04 0.52 18.36
C LEU A 312 7.27 0.54 17.44
N ILE A 313 7.09 0.95 16.18
CA ILE A 313 8.19 1.12 15.24
C ILE A 313 9.12 2.27 15.68
N PHE A 314 8.59 3.42 16.13
CA PHE A 314 9.42 4.53 16.64
C PHE A 314 9.91 4.35 18.09
N ALA A 315 9.19 3.62 18.94
CA ALA A 315 9.64 3.31 20.30
C ALA A 315 10.81 2.30 20.31
N ALA A 316 10.80 1.31 19.42
CA ALA A 316 11.93 0.39 19.21
C ALA A 316 13.18 1.11 18.68
N MET A 317 13.01 2.06 17.77
CA MET A 317 14.14 2.82 17.21
C MET A 317 14.78 3.81 18.20
N ARG A 318 14.00 4.43 19.10
CA ARG A 318 14.57 5.29 20.16
C ARG A 318 15.33 4.50 21.24
N LEU A 319 15.05 3.21 21.39
CA LEU A 319 15.79 2.31 22.28
C LEU A 319 17.03 1.73 21.57
N SER A 320 16.96 1.42 20.27
CA SER A 320 18.11 0.95 19.48
C SER A 320 19.16 2.06 19.26
N ALA A 321 18.74 3.29 18.98
CA ALA A 321 19.65 4.44 18.84
C ALA A 321 20.29 4.88 20.17
N LYS A 322 19.79 4.40 21.32
CA LYS A 322 20.40 4.63 22.65
C LYS A 322 21.28 3.47 23.12
N ALA A 323 21.21 2.31 22.49
CA ALA A 323 22.03 1.16 22.84
C ALA A 323 23.41 1.18 22.15
N GLU A 324 23.60 2.02 21.13
CA GLU A 324 24.85 2.14 20.37
C GLU A 324 25.59 3.46 20.67
N ASN A 325 25.80 3.84 21.95
CA ASN A 325 26.94 4.69 22.31
C ASN A 325 27.25 4.69 23.82
N PRO A 326 28.10 3.78 24.35
CA PRO A 326 28.58 3.88 25.72
C PRO A 326 29.87 4.69 25.89
N PHE A 327 30.44 5.30 24.85
CA PHE A 327 31.71 6.05 24.98
C PHE A 327 31.71 7.35 24.17
N SER A 328 31.33 8.44 24.83
CA SER A 328 31.85 9.77 24.51
C SER A 328 31.75 10.67 25.74
N ALA A 329 32.79 10.61 26.57
CA ALA A 329 33.05 11.63 27.57
C ALA A 329 33.60 12.89 26.87
N PRO A 330 33.25 14.11 27.34
CA PRO A 330 33.74 15.34 26.74
C PRO A 330 35.18 15.62 27.18
N VAL A 331 36.09 15.76 26.21
CA VAL A 331 37.43 16.31 26.43
C VAL A 331 37.35 17.83 26.29
N THR A 332 37.53 18.53 27.41
CA THR A 332 37.83 19.96 27.47
C THR A 332 39.32 20.20 27.27
N LEU A 333 39.72 21.05 26.32
CA LEU A 333 41.01 21.75 26.35
C LEU A 333 40.89 23.17 25.76
N PRO A 334 41.79 24.10 26.15
CA PRO A 334 41.51 25.53 26.26
C PRO A 334 42.11 26.41 25.15
N HIS A 335 41.66 27.67 25.13
CA HIS A 335 42.15 28.81 24.35
C HIS A 335 43.67 29.04 24.43
N ARG A 336 44.29 29.40 23.29
CA ARG A 336 45.23 30.54 23.21
C ARG A 336 45.42 31.09 21.79
N MET A 337 45.58 32.41 21.73
CA MET A 337 45.70 33.31 20.58
C MET A 337 47.02 33.17 19.79
N ILE A 338 47.06 33.69 18.56
CA ILE A 338 48.00 34.73 18.07
C ILE A 338 47.49 35.31 16.73
N ALA A 339 47.69 36.62 16.57
CA ALA A 339 47.29 37.51 15.48
C ALA A 339 48.23 37.47 14.25
N GLY A 340 47.77 38.05 13.13
CA GLY A 340 48.58 38.39 11.96
C GLY A 340 47.76 39.06 10.84
N ASP A 341 48.21 40.23 10.42
CA ASP A 341 47.49 41.32 9.72
C ASP A 341 47.37 41.22 8.18
N LEU A 342 46.26 41.77 7.65
CA LEU A 342 46.02 42.70 6.49
C LEU A 342 46.71 42.48 5.10
N PRO A 343 46.31 43.21 4.02
CA PRO A 343 44.97 43.57 3.52
C PRO A 343 44.79 43.32 2.00
N HIS A 344 43.55 43.41 1.50
CA HIS A 344 43.22 43.42 0.07
C HIS A 344 42.43 44.69 -0.26
N ASP A 345 42.90 45.49 -1.22
CA ASP A 345 42.17 46.61 -1.82
C ASP A 345 41.95 46.33 -3.33
N PRO A 346 40.81 46.74 -3.94
CA PRO A 346 40.34 46.32 -5.25
C PRO A 346 40.46 47.41 -6.32
N GLN A 347 40.30 47.09 -7.62
CA GLN A 347 39.68 48.04 -8.57
C GLN A 347 39.37 47.49 -9.98
N ARG A 348 38.29 48.09 -10.53
CA ARG A 348 37.89 48.33 -11.95
C ARG A 348 37.11 47.22 -12.69
N ARG A 349 35.81 47.44 -13.04
CA ARG A 349 35.16 48.34 -14.06
C ARG A 349 35.58 47.96 -15.49
N ARG A 350 34.74 47.87 -16.55
CA ARG A 350 33.38 48.36 -16.88
C ARG A 350 32.96 47.82 -18.28
N SER A 351 31.64 47.72 -18.56
CA SER A 351 30.88 47.98 -19.83
C SER A 351 31.29 47.28 -21.16
N SER A 352 30.42 46.71 -22.01
CA SER A 352 29.32 47.36 -22.76
C SER A 352 28.64 46.36 -23.76
N ARG A 353 27.38 46.64 -24.13
CA ARG A 353 26.48 45.99 -25.14
C ARG A 353 26.75 46.54 -26.59
N PRO A 354 25.94 46.24 -27.65
CA PRO A 354 25.44 44.97 -28.23
C PRO A 354 25.58 44.94 -29.80
N GLN A 355 25.17 43.88 -30.51
CA GLN A 355 24.64 44.01 -31.89
C GLN A 355 23.76 42.83 -32.36
N LYS A 356 22.75 43.18 -33.17
CA LYS A 356 21.73 42.32 -33.81
C LYS A 356 22.27 41.74 -35.13
N GLY A 357 21.77 40.56 -35.52
CA GLY A 357 21.88 40.03 -36.88
C GLY A 357 20.72 39.10 -37.21
N SER A 358 19.87 39.50 -38.18
CA SER A 358 18.77 38.71 -38.73
C SER A 358 19.26 37.74 -39.80
N ARG A 359 18.57 36.61 -40.03
CA ARG A 359 18.25 36.15 -41.41
C ARG A 359 17.15 35.08 -41.48
N ARG A 360 16.33 35.30 -42.50
CA ARG A 360 15.20 34.60 -43.12
C ARG A 360 15.35 33.08 -43.33
N GLY A 361 14.21 32.38 -43.39
CA GLY A 361 14.04 31.10 -44.06
C GLY A 361 12.56 30.68 -44.14
N THR A 362 12.04 30.56 -45.36
CA THR A 362 10.64 30.45 -45.78
C THR A 362 10.17 29.02 -46.10
N ALA A 363 8.94 28.69 -45.69
CA ALA A 363 7.89 27.89 -46.38
C ALA A 363 8.15 26.38 -46.72
N PRO A 364 7.19 25.65 -47.33
CA PRO A 364 5.99 25.08 -46.69
C PRO A 364 5.91 23.54 -46.90
N ARG A 365 5.03 22.82 -46.17
CA ARG A 365 4.69 21.42 -46.52
C ARG A 365 3.19 21.18 -46.67
N HIS A 366 2.94 20.43 -47.74
CA HIS A 366 1.70 20.12 -48.43
C HIS A 366 0.61 19.40 -47.60
N ARG A 367 -0.64 19.78 -47.89
CA ARG A 367 -1.82 18.91 -47.92
C ARG A 367 -1.56 17.71 -48.83
N ARG A 368 -1.89 16.50 -48.39
CA ARG A 368 -2.52 15.46 -49.23
C ARG A 368 -3.35 14.48 -48.39
N THR A 369 -4.37 14.02 -49.07
CA THR A 369 -5.62 13.37 -48.69
C THR A 369 -5.54 11.84 -48.68
N MET A 370 -6.45 11.24 -47.89
CA MET A 370 -7.30 10.05 -48.13
C MET A 370 -6.72 8.69 -48.58
N GLU A 371 -7.33 7.65 -47.99
CA GLU A 371 -7.53 6.27 -48.48
C GLU A 371 -6.28 5.37 -48.58
N SER A 372 -6.28 4.13 -48.09
CA SER A 372 -7.32 3.11 -48.19
C SER A 372 -6.96 1.91 -47.30
N ALA A 373 -7.98 1.29 -46.71
CA ALA A 373 -7.89 0.05 -45.97
C ALA A 373 -7.68 -1.14 -46.93
N ARG A 374 -6.74 -2.03 -46.62
CA ARG A 374 -6.62 -3.36 -47.24
C ARG A 374 -6.66 -4.45 -46.17
N LEU A 375 -7.71 -5.26 -46.29
CA LEU A 375 -7.80 -6.71 -46.11
C LEU A 375 -6.55 -7.41 -45.56
N TYR A 376 -6.71 -8.08 -44.42
CA TYR A 376 -5.84 -9.18 -44.00
C TYR A 376 -6.66 -10.31 -43.37
N GLN A 377 -6.71 -11.45 -44.07
CA GLN A 377 -7.03 -12.77 -43.50
C GLN A 377 -5.72 -13.55 -43.36
N PRO A 378 -5.62 -14.47 -42.38
CA PRO A 378 -4.93 -15.71 -42.70
C PRO A 378 -5.67 -17.00 -42.27
N ALA A 379 -5.82 -17.85 -43.28
CA ALA A 379 -5.65 -19.30 -43.33
C ALA A 379 -5.68 -20.13 -42.02
N ARG A 380 -6.69 -21.01 -41.94
CA ARG A 380 -6.71 -22.23 -41.12
C ARG A 380 -5.84 -23.32 -41.77
N GLN A 381 -4.73 -23.70 -41.12
CA GLN A 381 -4.02 -24.94 -41.42
C GLN A 381 -4.64 -26.12 -40.67
N LYS A 382 -5.14 -27.10 -41.43
CA LYS A 382 -5.47 -28.45 -40.97
C LYS A 382 -4.17 -29.27 -40.87
N ARG A 383 -3.85 -29.81 -39.70
CA ARG A 383 -2.94 -30.96 -39.54
C ARG A 383 -3.75 -32.15 -39.04
N ARG A 384 -3.89 -33.17 -39.88
CA ARG A 384 -4.31 -34.54 -39.51
C ARG A 384 -3.04 -35.39 -39.43
N SER A 385 -2.84 -36.05 -38.30
CA SER A 385 -1.80 -37.07 -38.09
C SER A 385 -2.22 -38.40 -38.71
N PRO A 386 -1.28 -39.20 -39.24
CA PRO A 386 -1.50 -40.64 -39.46
C PRO A 386 -0.88 -41.45 -38.31
N HIS A 387 -1.65 -42.38 -37.77
CA HIS A 387 -1.22 -43.40 -36.80
C HIS A 387 -1.13 -44.77 -37.50
N HIS A 388 0.01 -45.44 -37.35
CA HIS A 388 0.20 -46.90 -37.18
C HIS A 388 1.71 -47.24 -37.24
N PRO A 389 2.19 -48.43 -36.80
CA PRO A 389 1.81 -49.23 -35.62
C PRO A 389 3.02 -49.87 -34.87
N ARG A 390 2.74 -50.51 -33.72
CA ARG A 390 3.41 -51.67 -33.06
C ARG A 390 4.89 -51.60 -32.62
N SER A 391 5.11 -51.68 -31.31
CA SER A 391 5.83 -52.77 -30.60
C SER A 391 5.73 -52.48 -29.09
N SER A 392 5.43 -53.43 -28.19
CA SER A 392 6.45 -54.30 -27.60
C SER A 392 5.85 -55.19 -26.50
N SER A 393 6.55 -56.31 -26.29
CA SER A 393 6.72 -57.12 -25.06
C SER A 393 5.56 -57.96 -24.50
N LEU A 394 5.56 -59.23 -24.92
CA LEU A 394 5.32 -60.40 -24.08
C LEU A 394 6.68 -60.98 -23.66
N GLY A 395 6.80 -61.46 -22.42
CA GLY A 395 7.92 -62.33 -22.01
C GLY A 395 8.28 -62.31 -20.51
N ARG A 396 7.51 -63.02 -19.69
CA ARG A 396 7.95 -63.59 -18.38
C ARG A 396 8.58 -64.96 -18.63
N ILE A 397 9.62 -65.34 -17.88
CA ILE A 397 10.10 -66.69 -17.43
C ILE A 397 11.39 -66.41 -16.60
N LEU A 398 11.39 -66.54 -15.27
CA LEU A 398 11.73 -67.70 -14.40
C LEU A 398 13.26 -67.99 -14.21
N GLN A 399 13.67 -67.95 -12.93
CA GLN A 399 14.68 -68.76 -12.20
C GLN A 399 16.01 -69.13 -12.88
N GLN A 400 17.13 -68.63 -12.35
CA GLN A 400 18.00 -69.25 -11.33
C GLN A 400 19.04 -68.23 -10.84
#